data_AF-A0A1H8AE65-F1
#
_entry.id   AF-A0A1H8AE65-F1
#
_cell.length_a   1.000
_cell.length_b   1.000
_cell.length_c   1.000
_cell.angle_alpha   90.00
_cell.angle_beta   90.00
_cell.angle_gamma   90.00
#
_symmetry.space_group_name_H-M   'P 1'
#
loop_
_entity.id
_entity.type
_entity.pdbx_description
1 polymer ?
#
loop_
_entity_poly.entity_id
_entity_poly.type
_entity_poly.pdbx_seq_one_letter_code
_entity_poly.pdbx_strand_id
1 'polypeptide(L)' 'MIDLEIGKTVKLRNGKYAQVIFQSKFGKWLLAETGENAEEPPVTHWHNNDGSFYADIESELDVTGV' A
#
# COMPACT_ATOMS: atom_id res chain seq x y z
N MET A 1 -10.83 -0.46 -11.16
CA MET A 1 -9.36 -0.38 -11.04
C MET A 1 -9.05 0.55 -9.89
N ILE A 2 -8.12 0.17 -9.02
CA ILE A 2 -7.68 1.02 -7.91
C ILE A 2 -6.74 2.06 -8.49
N ASP A 3 -7.07 3.33 -8.30
CA ASP A 3 -6.26 4.45 -8.78
C ASP A 3 -5.30 4.87 -7.67
N LEU A 4 -4.04 4.44 -7.79
CA LEU A 4 -2.96 4.75 -6.84
C LEU A 4 -2.18 5.97 -7.32
N GLU A 5 -1.93 6.89 -6.40
CA GLU A 5 -1.17 8.13 -6.65
C GLU A 5 -0.27 8.41 -5.43
N ILE A 6 0.93 8.92 -5.66
CA ILE A 6 1.85 9.30 -4.57
C ILE A 6 1.18 10.36 -3.67
N GLY A 7 1.27 10.17 -2.36
CA GLY A 7 0.64 11.00 -1.33
C GLY A 7 -0.76 10.53 -0.91
N LYS A 8 -1.39 9.63 -1.69
CA LYS A 8 -2.74 9.12 -1.40
C LYS A 8 -2.73 8.15 -0.24
N THR A 9 -3.70 8.29 0.67
CA THR A 9 -3.98 7.29 1.70
C THR A 9 -4.94 6.25 1.16
N VAL A 10 -4.66 4.98 1.41
CA VAL A 10 -5.43 3.84 0.95
C VAL A 10 -5.74 2.91 2.11
N LYS A 11 -6.80 2.12 1.97
CA LYS A 11 -7.18 1.11 2.96
C LYS A 11 -6.69 -0.27 2.53
N LEU A 12 -5.96 -0.94 3.41
CA LEU A 12 -5.53 -2.32 3.24
C LEU A 12 -6.65 -3.27 3.68
N ARG A 13 -6.65 -4.51 3.17
CA ARG A 13 -7.69 -5.52 3.45
C ARG A 13 -7.80 -5.85 4.94
N ASN A 14 -6.69 -5.82 5.68
CA ASN A 14 -6.67 -5.97 7.14
C ASN A 14 -7.30 -4.80 7.91
N GLY A 15 -7.80 -3.78 7.23
CA GLY A 15 -8.48 -2.62 7.81
C GLY A 15 -7.55 -1.47 8.19
N LYS A 16 -6.22 -1.66 8.10
CA LYS A 16 -5.26 -0.58 8.31
C LYS A 16 -5.22 0.40 7.14
N TYR A 17 -4.64 1.57 7.38
CA TYR A 17 -4.38 2.57 6.37
C TYR A 17 -2.89 2.62 6.02
N ALA A 18 -2.60 2.96 4.77
CA ALA A 18 -1.25 3.18 4.29
C ALA A 18 -1.22 4.36 3.32
N GLN A 19 -0.10 5.09 3.26
CA GLN A 19 0.13 6.13 2.28
C GLN A 19 0.99 5.59 1.12
N VAL A 20 0.61 5.88 -0.11
CA VAL A 20 1.45 5.62 -1.29
C VAL A 20 2.60 6.62 -1.29
N ILE A 21 3.83 6.16 -1.19
CA ILE A 21 5.01 7.04 -1.05
C ILE A 21 5.93 7.01 -2.27
N PHE A 22 5.80 6.01 -3.13
CA PHE A 22 6.64 5.91 -4.33
C PHE A 22 6.02 5.00 -5.40
N GLN A 23 6.29 5.32 -6.66
CA GLN A 23 6.03 4.46 -7.81
C GLN A 23 7.35 4.10 -8.50
N SER A 24 7.61 2.81 -8.65
CA SER A 24 8.75 2.35 -9.43
C SER A 24 8.46 2.43 -10.93
N LYS A 25 9.51 2.59 -11.73
CA LYS A 25 9.45 2.51 -13.21
C LYS A 25 8.95 1.16 -13.75
N PHE A 26 8.81 0.14 -12.90
CA PHE A 26 8.34 -1.19 -13.25
C PHE A 26 6.86 -1.40 -12.88
N GLY A 27 6.12 -0.34 -12.53
CA GLY A 27 4.70 -0.43 -12.17
C GLY A 27 4.47 -1.07 -10.80
N LYS A 28 5.41 -0.90 -9.87
CA LYS A 28 5.22 -1.29 -8.45
C LYS A 28 5.04 -0.06 -7.59
N TRP A 29 4.21 -0.18 -6.56
CA TRP A 29 3.93 0.90 -5.61
C TRP A 29 4.53 0.57 -4.25
N LEU A 30 5.18 1.54 -3.61
CA LEU A 30 5.63 1.42 -2.23
C LEU A 30 4.62 2.15 -1.34
N LEU A 31 4.06 1.42 -0.38
CA LEU A 31 3.09 1.93 0.58
C LEU A 31 3.71 1.90 1.98
N ALA A 32 3.48 2.93 2.78
CA ALA A 32 3.89 3.01 4.18
C ALA A 32 2.65 2.96 5.07
N GLU A 33 2.56 1.99 5.99
CA GLU A 33 1.47 1.91 6.96
C GLU A 33 1.44 3.18 7.82
N THR A 34 0.25 3.76 7.99
CA THR A 34 0.05 4.89 8.89
C THR A 34 -0.27 4.34 10.29
N GLY A 35 0.72 4.29 11.17
CA GLY A 35 0.59 3.88 12.56
C GLY A 35 0.61 5.07 13.54
N GLU A 36 0.12 4.86 14.76
CA GLU A 36 0.04 5.90 15.79
C GLU A 36 1.37 6.17 16.52
N ASN A 37 2.37 5.28 16.38
CA ASN A 37 3.65 5.39 17.09
C ASN A 37 4.74 5.99 16.20
N ALA A 38 5.08 7.25 16.46
CA ALA A 38 6.15 7.98 15.77
C ALA A 38 7.58 7.57 16.18
N GLU A 39 7.73 6.63 17.13
CA GLU A 39 9.04 6.17 17.60
C GLU A 39 9.70 5.16 16.66
N GLU A 40 8.92 4.46 15.83
CA GLU A 40 9.44 3.53 14.82
C GLU A 40 9.16 4.04 13.40
N PRO A 41 10.08 3.82 12.44
CA PRO A 41 9.79 4.10 11.04
C PRO A 41 8.57 3.28 10.58
N PRO A 42 7.71 3.84 9.73
CA PRO A 42 6.52 3.13 9.28
C PRO A 42 6.91 1.88 8.51
N VAL A 43 6.15 0.79 8.73
CA VAL A 43 6.32 -0.45 7.98
C VAL A 43 5.97 -0.18 6.52
N THR A 44 6.85 -0.55 5.60
CA THR A 44 6.65 -0.33 4.15
C THR A 44 6.51 -1.62 3.38
N HIS A 45 5.63 -1.61 2.37
CA HIS A 45 5.27 -2.77 1.56
C HIS A 45 5.25 -2.43 0.07
N TRP A 46 5.82 -3.31 -0.76
CA TRP A 46 5.70 -3.22 -2.20
C TRP A 46 4.42 -3.89 -2.69
N HIS A 47 3.74 -3.23 -3.61
CA HIS A 47 2.50 -3.69 -4.22
C HIS A 47 2.60 -3.67 -5.75
N ASN A 48 1.81 -4.53 -6.38
CA ASN A 48 1.63 -4.59 -7.82
C ASN A 48 0.82 -3.38 -8.31
N ASN A 49 0.80 -3.17 -9.63
CA ASN A 49 0.13 -2.02 -10.23
C ASN A 49 -1.38 -1.97 -9.95
N ASP A 50 -1.99 -3.14 -9.69
CA ASP A 50 -3.41 -3.27 -9.35
C ASP A 50 -3.70 -3.15 -7.85
N GLY A 51 -2.68 -2.92 -7.02
CA GLY A 51 -2.80 -2.80 -5.56
C GLY A 51 -2.70 -4.12 -4.80
N SER A 52 -2.49 -5.26 -5.47
CA SER A 52 -2.26 -6.55 -4.81
C SER A 52 -0.85 -6.62 -4.20
N PHE A 53 -0.71 -7.33 -3.08
CA PHE A 53 0.59 -7.57 -2.45
C PHE A 53 1.32 -8.74 -3.11
N TYR A 54 0.64 -9.88 -3.26
CA TYR A 54 1.10 -11.03 -4.04
C TYR A 54 0.41 -11.06 -5.41
N ALA A 55 1.02 -11.74 -6.38
CA ALA A 55 0.52 -11.74 -7.75
C ALA A 55 -0.65 -12.72 -7.98
N ASP A 56 -0.74 -13.76 -7.16
CA ASP A 56 -1.52 -14.97 -7.41
C ASP A 56 -2.40 -15.38 -6.22
N ILE A 57 -2.27 -14.71 -5.08
CA ILE A 57 -3.05 -14.99 -3.87
C ILE A 57 -3.48 -13.69 -3.20
N GLU A 58 -4.69 -13.71 -2.65
CA GLU A 58 -5.19 -12.61 -1.84
C GLU A 58 -4.35 -12.45 -0.57
N SER A 59 -4.06 -11.21 -0.22
CA SER A 59 -3.30 -10.85 0.98
C SER A 59 -4.11 -9.91 1.86
N GLU A 60 -3.85 -9.99 3.17
CA GLU A 60 -4.28 -9.01 4.15
C GLU A 60 -3.75 -7.59 3.87
N LEU A 61 -2.68 -7.50 3.08
CA LEU A 61 -2.06 -6.25 2.65
C LEU A 61 -2.60 -5.72 1.32
N ASP A 62 -3.50 -6.43 0.64
CA ASP A 62 -4.07 -5.92 -0.61
C ASP A 62 -4.80 -4.59 -0.39
N VAL A 63 -4.65 -3.66 -1.33
CA VAL A 63 -5.43 -2.42 -1.31
C VAL A 63 -6.88 -2.75 -1.67
N THR A 64 -7.83 -2.28 -0.85
CA THR A 64 -9.27 -2.54 -1.03
C THR A 64 -10.10 -1.27 -1.18
N GLY A 65 -9.51 -0.09 -0.92
CA GLY A 65 -10.18 1.19 -1.02
C GLY A 65 -9.21 2.35 -1.07
N VAL A 66 -9.74 3.49 -1.51
CA VAL A 66 -9.07 4.79 -1.66
C VAL A 66 -9.92 5.90 -1.07
#